data_AF-A0A284QKM8-F1
#
_entry.id   AF-A0A284QKM8-F1
#
_cell.length_a   1.000
_cell.length_b   1.000
_cell.length_c   1.000
_cell.angle_alpha   90.00
_cell.angle_beta   90.00
_cell.angle_gamma   90.00
#
_symmetry.space_group_name_H-M   'P 1'
#
loop_
_entity.id
_entity.type
_entity.pdbx_description
1 polymer ?
#
loop_
_entity_poly.entity_id
_entity_poly.type
_entity_poly.pdbx_seq_one_letter_code
_entity_poly.pdbx_strand_id
1 'polypeptide(L)'
;MGVTTLFILPDFPQTAKFLTERERSTIVDRLSKDAPSKEGKTWDNGEVLRLFADPTFWTFSAVWFCHAVGGFGLSYVLPTVIYELGFTTTALSNVLSMPPSLGAFVLLNTLGWLIQKRYWNPFRIAMGLEFTNIICCIILLTVNVPVVRYLALLVATATAGSVYAVLWPNRVEASRGTSATGMAIGITNAIAQFSGILGPQVFSDIYGPSYKVSFSVCVGLLAGAILSIAASAVLLHRLWGDGRTSTSSKGVIDEVK
;
A
#
# COMPACT_ATOMS: atom_id res chain seq x y z
N MET A 1 10.52 -21.09 5.31
CA MET A 1 9.56 -20.59 4.30
C MET A 1 10.08 -20.76 2.88
N GLY A 2 11.27 -20.28 2.51
CA GLY A 2 11.75 -20.38 1.10
C GLY A 2 11.78 -21.79 0.49
N VAL A 3 12.35 -22.78 1.18
CA VAL A 3 12.46 -24.16 0.67
C VAL A 3 11.07 -24.82 0.51
N THR A 4 10.18 -24.64 1.48
CA THR A 4 8.81 -25.17 1.41
C THR A 4 7.99 -24.51 0.30
N THR A 5 8.20 -23.22 0.04
CA THR A 5 7.54 -22.51 -1.06
C THR A 5 7.96 -23.04 -2.43
N LEU A 6 9.23 -23.41 -2.62
CA LEU A 6 9.71 -23.98 -3.90
C LEU A 6 9.00 -25.29 -4.28
N PHE A 7 8.58 -26.09 -3.29
CA PHE A 7 7.91 -27.36 -3.55
C PHE A 7 6.38 -27.27 -3.57
N ILE A 8 5.80 -26.27 -2.89
CA ILE A 8 4.35 -26.20 -2.63
C ILE A 8 3.66 -25.14 -3.49
N LEU A 9 4.32 -24.03 -3.84
CA LEU A 9 3.67 -22.90 -4.51
C LEU A 9 3.62 -23.10 -6.03
N PRO A 10 2.44 -23.24 -6.64
CA PRO A 10 2.33 -23.26 -8.09
C PRO A 10 2.48 -21.84 -8.65
N ASP A 11 3.23 -21.70 -9.74
CA ASP A 11 3.48 -20.41 -10.40
C ASP A 11 2.21 -19.79 -11.01
N PHE A 12 1.27 -20.65 -11.43
CA PHE A 12 0.05 -20.24 -12.10
C PHE A 12 -1.14 -21.13 -11.67
N PRO A 13 -2.39 -20.63 -11.71
CA PRO A 13 -3.57 -21.47 -11.41
C PRO A 13 -3.67 -22.69 -12.33
N GLN A 14 -3.12 -22.62 -13.54
CA GLN A 14 -3.05 -23.75 -14.48
C GLN A 14 -2.08 -24.85 -14.02
N THR A 15 -1.04 -24.52 -13.23
CA THR A 15 -0.06 -25.49 -12.71
C THR A 15 -0.38 -25.96 -11.28
N ALA A 16 -1.42 -25.40 -10.66
CA ALA A 16 -1.86 -25.78 -9.33
C ALA A 16 -2.41 -27.22 -9.30
N LYS A 17 -1.71 -28.09 -8.55
CA LYS A 17 -2.07 -29.50 -8.36
C LYS A 17 -3.20 -29.71 -7.34
N PHE A 18 -3.52 -28.71 -6.53
CA PHE A 18 -4.54 -28.79 -5.49
C PHE A 18 -5.95 -28.37 -5.96
N LEU A 19 -6.07 -27.78 -7.15
CA LEU A 19 -7.34 -27.33 -7.71
C LEU A 19 -7.99 -28.43 -8.55
N THR A 20 -9.30 -28.63 -8.36
CA THR A 20 -10.10 -29.43 -9.29
C THR A 20 -10.28 -28.69 -10.62
N GLU A 21 -10.59 -29.41 -11.69
CA GLU A 21 -10.72 -28.81 -13.03
C GLU A 21 -11.83 -27.72 -13.07
N ARG A 22 -12.92 -27.93 -12.33
CA ARG A 22 -14.00 -26.95 -12.18
C ARG A 22 -13.57 -25.69 -11.45
N GLU A 23 -12.80 -25.83 -10.36
CA GLU A 23 -12.27 -24.68 -9.63
C GLU A 23 -11.23 -23.93 -10.46
N ARG A 24 -10.38 -24.66 -11.20
CA ARG A 24 -9.39 -24.10 -12.11
C ARG A 24 -10.06 -23.25 -13.20
N SER A 25 -11.07 -23.77 -13.89
CA SER A 25 -11.82 -22.99 -14.89
C SER A 25 -12.44 -21.73 -14.27
N THR A 26 -13.08 -21.87 -13.10
CA THR A 26 -13.72 -20.72 -12.42
C THR A 26 -12.70 -19.65 -12.03
N ILE A 27 -11.48 -20.03 -11.64
CA ILE A 27 -10.41 -19.09 -11.28
C ILE A 27 -9.86 -18.41 -12.53
N VAL A 28 -9.59 -19.18 -13.60
CA VAL A 28 -9.12 -18.64 -14.88
C VAL A 28 -10.12 -17.66 -15.48
N ASP A 29 -11.43 -17.96 -15.40
CA ASP A 29 -12.49 -17.07 -15.89
C ASP A 29 -12.63 -15.78 -15.06
N ARG A 30 -12.18 -15.79 -13.79
CA ARG A 30 -12.17 -14.62 -12.90
C ARG A 30 -10.91 -13.75 -13.06
N LEU A 31 -9.84 -14.28 -13.63
CA LEU A 31 -8.64 -13.51 -13.94
C LEU A 31 -8.95 -12.54 -15.08
N SER A 32 -8.44 -11.31 -14.99
CA SER A 32 -8.56 -10.37 -16.10
C SER A 32 -7.82 -10.91 -17.33
N LYS A 33 -8.29 -10.58 -18.53
CA LYS A 33 -7.60 -10.94 -19.79
C LYS A 33 -6.17 -10.38 -19.85
N ASP A 34 -5.90 -9.33 -19.06
CA ASP A 34 -4.61 -8.66 -18.94
C ASP A 34 -3.72 -9.23 -17.80
N ALA A 35 -4.22 -10.22 -17.05
CA ALA A 35 -3.48 -10.85 -15.96
C ALA A 35 -2.32 -11.71 -16.49
N PRO A 36 -1.23 -11.83 -15.71
CA PRO A 36 -0.10 -12.67 -16.09
C PRO A 36 -0.53 -14.12 -16.34
N SER A 37 -0.26 -14.62 -17.54
CA SER A 37 -0.54 -16.01 -17.93
C SER A 37 0.75 -16.75 -18.27
N LYS A 38 0.74 -18.08 -18.06
CA LYS A 38 1.84 -18.99 -18.42
C LYS A 38 2.19 -18.95 -19.92
N GLU A 39 1.22 -18.57 -20.75
CA GLU A 39 1.37 -18.43 -22.20
C GLU A 39 1.88 -17.05 -22.64
N GLY A 40 1.97 -16.09 -21.71
CA GLY A 40 2.51 -14.76 -21.98
C GLY A 40 4.03 -14.78 -22.18
N LYS A 41 4.57 -13.81 -22.93
CA LYS A 41 6.03 -13.59 -22.99
C LYS A 41 6.57 -13.34 -21.59
N THR A 42 7.69 -13.97 -21.25
CA THR A 42 8.38 -13.79 -19.97
C THR A 42 8.94 -12.38 -19.82
N TRP A 43 9.38 -11.76 -20.92
CA TRP A 43 9.90 -10.40 -20.96
C TRP A 43 9.48 -9.65 -22.23
N ASP A 44 8.83 -8.50 -22.09
CA ASP A 44 8.50 -7.59 -23.20
C ASP A 44 8.91 -6.15 -22.88
N ASN A 45 9.92 -5.64 -23.61
CA ASN A 45 10.39 -4.25 -23.49
C ASN A 45 9.30 -3.23 -23.85
N GLY A 46 8.36 -3.59 -24.74
CA GLY A 46 7.24 -2.74 -25.12
C GLY A 46 6.25 -2.55 -23.98
N GLU A 47 5.99 -3.60 -23.18
CA GLU A 47 5.18 -3.51 -21.97
C GLU A 47 5.84 -2.59 -20.94
N VAL A 48 7.16 -2.74 -20.75
CA VAL A 48 7.93 -1.90 -19.82
C VAL A 48 7.88 -0.43 -20.25
N LEU A 49 8.07 -0.13 -21.54
CA LEU A 49 8.03 1.26 -22.00
C LEU A 49 6.62 1.87 -21.84
N ARG A 50 5.56 1.07 -22.08
CA ARG A 50 4.17 1.48 -21.85
C ARG A 50 3.89 1.75 -20.37
N LEU A 51 4.47 0.97 -19.47
CA LEU A 51 4.35 1.20 -18.03
C LEU A 51 4.88 2.58 -17.63
N PHE A 52 6.06 2.98 -18.13
CA PHE A 52 6.63 4.29 -17.84
C PHE A 52 5.82 5.45 -18.44
N ALA A 53 5.07 5.20 -19.51
CA ALA A 53 4.15 6.16 -20.10
C ALA A 53 2.79 6.21 -19.38
N ASP A 54 2.46 5.25 -18.52
CA ASP A 54 1.19 5.20 -17.81
C ASP A 54 1.18 6.18 -16.62
N PRO A 55 0.31 7.21 -16.60
CA PRO A 55 0.21 8.13 -15.47
C PRO A 55 -0.20 7.44 -14.17
N THR A 56 -0.93 6.32 -14.25
CA THR A 56 -1.41 5.56 -13.09
C THR A 56 -0.23 5.00 -12.30
N PHE A 57 0.81 4.51 -12.98
CA PHE A 57 2.03 4.00 -12.36
C PHE A 57 2.74 5.07 -11.51
N TRP A 58 2.85 6.29 -12.04
CA TRP A 58 3.48 7.41 -11.32
C TRP A 58 2.68 7.86 -10.11
N THR A 59 1.35 7.89 -10.21
CA THR A 59 0.50 8.23 -9.06
C THR A 59 0.65 7.21 -7.93
N PHE A 60 0.62 5.90 -8.21
CA PHE A 60 0.87 4.88 -7.18
C PHE A 60 2.29 4.94 -6.61
N SER A 61 3.29 5.23 -7.44
CA SER A 61 4.67 5.42 -6.99
C SER A 61 4.79 6.61 -6.03
N ALA A 62 4.09 7.70 -6.31
CA ALA A 62 4.03 8.87 -5.44
C ALA A 62 3.33 8.57 -4.10
N VAL A 63 2.22 7.83 -4.11
CA VAL A 63 1.56 7.36 -2.87
C VAL A 63 2.56 6.59 -2.01
N TRP A 64 3.29 5.63 -2.59
CA TRP A 64 4.25 4.81 -1.85
C TRP A 64 5.42 5.62 -1.32
N PHE A 65 5.98 6.53 -2.10
CA PHE A 65 7.04 7.40 -1.60
C PHE A 65 6.57 8.27 -0.42
N CYS A 66 5.47 8.99 -0.62
CA CYS A 66 4.92 9.90 0.38
C CYS A 66 4.51 9.17 1.66
N HIS A 67 3.83 8.03 1.54
CA HIS A 67 3.42 7.21 2.68
C HIS A 67 4.61 6.53 3.37
N ALA A 68 5.58 6.02 2.61
CA ALA A 68 6.76 5.38 3.19
C ALA A 68 7.60 6.36 4.04
N VAL A 69 7.70 7.62 3.63
CA VAL A 69 8.44 8.64 4.40
C VAL A 69 7.56 9.26 5.49
N GLY A 70 6.33 9.65 5.16
CA GLY A 70 5.43 10.38 6.07
C GLY A 70 4.71 9.49 7.09
N GLY A 71 4.27 8.30 6.68
CA GLY A 71 3.54 7.35 7.52
C GLY A 71 4.48 6.43 8.31
N PHE A 72 5.32 5.64 7.63
CA PHE A 72 6.27 4.77 8.35
C PHE A 72 7.36 5.54 9.07
N GLY A 73 7.63 6.80 8.70
CA GLY A 73 8.52 7.69 9.43
C GLY A 73 8.15 7.82 10.91
N LEU A 74 6.84 7.75 11.24
CA LEU A 74 6.35 7.85 12.62
C LEU A 74 6.84 6.70 13.50
N SER A 75 7.12 5.54 12.92
CA SER A 75 7.68 4.39 13.65
C SER A 75 9.08 4.68 14.21
N TYR A 76 9.84 5.61 13.62
CA TYR A 76 11.15 6.03 14.17
C TYR A 76 11.00 6.82 15.48
N VAL A 77 9.84 7.43 15.74
CA VAL A 77 9.55 8.19 16.97
C VAL A 77 9.12 7.28 18.12
N LEU A 78 8.67 6.06 17.82
CA LEU A 78 8.14 5.12 18.82
C LEU A 78 9.14 4.78 19.94
N PRO A 79 10.42 4.47 19.66
CA PRO A 79 11.41 4.22 20.71
C PRO A 79 11.61 5.43 21.64
N THR A 80 11.63 6.63 21.08
CA THR A 80 11.80 7.89 21.83
C THR A 80 10.63 8.12 22.80
N VAL A 81 9.40 7.92 22.34
CA VAL A 81 8.21 8.08 23.19
C VAL A 81 8.12 7.00 24.29
N ILE A 82 8.56 5.78 23.99
CA ILE A 82 8.68 4.72 25.01
C ILE A 82 9.70 5.10 26.08
N TYR A 83 10.82 5.71 25.68
CA TYR A 83 11.81 6.22 26.63
C TYR A 83 11.26 7.38 27.49
N GLU A 84 10.50 8.31 26.90
CA GLU A 84 9.80 9.40 27.62
C GLU A 84 8.80 8.87 28.66
N LEU A 85 8.23 7.68 28.46
CA LEU A 85 7.36 7.01 29.43
C LEU A 85 8.13 6.44 30.65
N GLY A 86 9.46 6.50 30.65
CA GLY A 86 10.31 6.00 31.74
C GLY A 86 10.70 4.53 31.59
N PHE A 87 10.37 3.88 30.47
CA PHE A 87 10.78 2.50 30.19
C PHE A 87 12.15 2.49 29.51
N THR A 88 13.18 2.10 30.26
CA THR A 88 14.58 2.16 29.79
C THR A 88 15.16 0.79 29.43
N THR A 89 14.47 -0.31 29.74
CA THR A 89 14.96 -1.66 29.44
C THR A 89 14.48 -2.14 28.08
N THR A 90 15.39 -2.71 27.28
CA THR A 90 15.09 -3.24 25.93
C THR A 90 13.93 -4.24 25.92
N ALA A 91 13.81 -5.05 26.98
CA ALA A 91 12.71 -6.01 27.12
C ALA A 91 11.34 -5.32 27.22
N LEU A 92 11.21 -4.27 28.04
CA LEU A 92 9.94 -3.55 28.20
C LEU A 92 9.61 -2.74 26.95
N SER A 93 10.61 -2.15 26.28
CA SER A 93 10.40 -1.41 25.03
C SER A 93 9.89 -2.30 23.89
N ASN A 94 10.37 -3.55 23.81
CA ASN A 94 9.85 -4.52 22.85
C ASN A 94 8.41 -4.93 23.16
N VAL A 95 8.08 -5.13 24.44
CA VAL A 95 6.70 -5.42 24.86
C VAL A 95 5.76 -4.26 24.50
N LEU A 96 6.18 -3.01 24.68
CA LEU A 96 5.41 -1.82 24.28
C LEU A 96 5.33 -1.60 22.77
N SER A 97 6.14 -2.30 21.97
CA SER A 97 6.02 -2.28 20.51
C SER A 97 4.99 -3.31 19.99
N MET A 98 4.54 -4.25 20.84
CA MET A 98 3.54 -5.25 20.46
C MET A 98 2.13 -4.68 20.26
N PRO A 99 1.59 -3.80 21.13
CA PRO A 99 0.23 -3.27 20.96
C PRO A 99 0.00 -2.52 19.64
N PRO A 100 0.91 -1.62 19.18
CA PRO A 100 0.79 -1.02 17.85
C PRO A 100 0.70 -2.04 16.72
N SER A 101 1.52 -3.09 16.79
CA SER A 101 1.54 -4.16 15.77
C SER A 101 0.27 -5.00 15.80
N LEU A 102 -0.25 -5.33 16.99
CA LEU A 102 -1.52 -6.04 17.14
C LEU A 102 -2.71 -5.19 16.66
N GLY A 103 -2.69 -3.89 16.95
CA GLY A 103 -3.67 -2.94 16.43
C GLY A 103 -3.67 -2.89 14.90
N ALA A 104 -2.48 -2.85 14.29
CA ALA A 104 -2.33 -2.94 12.83
C ALA A 104 -2.93 -4.23 12.27
N PHE A 105 -2.66 -5.37 12.92
CA PHE A 105 -3.21 -6.66 12.52
C PHE A 105 -4.75 -6.68 12.56
N VAL A 106 -5.35 -6.26 13.67
CA VAL A 106 -6.83 -6.26 13.82
C VAL A 106 -7.48 -5.28 12.84
N LEU A 107 -6.93 -4.06 12.71
CA LEU A 107 -7.44 -3.05 11.79
C LEU A 107 -7.35 -3.52 10.34
N LEU A 108 -6.22 -4.10 9.94
CA LEU A 108 -6.02 -4.64 8.61
C LEU A 108 -7.05 -5.71 8.25
N ASN A 109 -7.25 -6.70 9.14
CA ASN A 109 -8.19 -7.81 8.88
C ASN A 109 -9.63 -7.32 8.81
N THR A 110 -10.02 -6.38 9.68
CA THR A 110 -11.37 -5.80 9.68
C THR A 110 -11.63 -4.99 8.40
N LEU A 111 -10.68 -4.14 7.98
CA LEU A 111 -10.78 -3.39 6.72
C LEU A 111 -10.80 -4.31 5.50
N GLY A 112 -9.97 -5.35 5.48
CA GLY A 112 -9.95 -6.36 4.41
C GLY A 112 -11.32 -7.05 4.25
N TRP A 113 -11.95 -7.44 5.36
CA TRP A 113 -13.28 -8.04 5.36
C TRP A 113 -14.37 -7.08 4.86
N LEU A 114 -14.32 -5.80 5.28
CA LEU A 114 -15.27 -4.77 4.84
C LEU A 114 -15.16 -4.47 3.34
N ILE A 115 -13.93 -4.40 2.82
CA ILE A 115 -13.66 -4.19 1.39
C ILE A 115 -14.13 -5.40 0.57
N GLN A 116 -13.87 -6.62 1.05
CA GLN A 116 -14.29 -7.85 0.37
C GLN A 116 -15.82 -7.93 0.22
N LYS A 117 -16.57 -7.49 1.24
CA LYS A 117 -18.04 -7.41 1.18
C LYS A 117 -18.58 -6.25 0.32
N ARG A 118 -17.70 -5.49 -0.36
CA ARG A 118 -18.02 -4.30 -1.18
C ARG A 118 -18.79 -3.22 -0.43
N TYR A 119 -18.75 -3.21 0.90
CA TYR A 119 -19.42 -2.16 1.64
C TYR A 119 -18.72 -0.82 1.40
N TRP A 120 -17.38 -0.81 1.36
CA TRP A 120 -16.59 0.41 1.40
C TRP A 120 -15.60 0.45 0.22
N ASN A 121 -15.41 1.63 -0.38
CA ASN A 121 -14.47 1.84 -1.47
C ASN A 121 -13.03 1.91 -0.92
N PRO A 122 -12.07 1.12 -1.44
CA PRO A 122 -10.70 1.05 -0.91
C PRO A 122 -9.96 2.40 -0.95
N PHE A 123 -10.20 3.22 -1.98
CA PHE A 123 -9.57 4.55 -2.08
C PHE A 123 -10.06 5.50 -0.99
N ARG A 124 -11.36 5.45 -0.64
CA ARG A 124 -11.93 6.28 0.43
C ARG A 124 -11.39 5.87 1.80
N ILE A 125 -11.26 4.57 2.04
CA ILE A 125 -10.62 4.04 3.26
C ILE A 125 -9.18 4.53 3.34
N ALA A 126 -8.40 4.37 2.28
CA ALA A 126 -6.99 4.76 2.27
C ALA A 126 -6.81 6.26 2.57
N MET A 127 -7.61 7.13 1.95
CA MET A 127 -7.59 8.56 2.28
C MET A 127 -7.97 8.84 3.74
N GLY A 128 -8.96 8.14 4.29
CA GLY A 128 -9.35 8.27 5.70
C GLY A 128 -8.26 7.82 6.68
N LEU A 129 -7.53 6.76 6.35
CA LEU A 129 -6.40 6.28 7.13
C LEU A 129 -5.24 7.29 7.12
N GLU A 130 -4.91 7.87 5.96
CA GLU A 130 -3.88 8.91 5.86
C GLU A 130 -4.27 10.20 6.57
N PHE A 131 -5.56 10.57 6.50
CA PHE A 131 -6.08 11.68 7.27
C PHE A 131 -5.94 11.43 8.78
N THR A 132 -6.16 10.19 9.22
CA THR A 132 -5.94 9.80 10.62
C THR A 132 -4.46 9.90 11.01
N ASN A 133 -3.53 9.51 10.12
CA ASN A 133 -2.09 9.73 10.33
C ASN A 133 -1.75 11.21 10.51
N ILE A 134 -2.34 12.10 9.71
CA ILE A 134 -2.15 13.56 9.86
C ILE A 134 -2.62 14.03 11.23
N ILE A 135 -3.79 13.57 11.70
CA ILE A 135 -4.28 13.90 13.05
C ILE A 135 -3.30 13.40 14.12
N CYS A 136 -2.78 12.18 13.99
CA CYS A 136 -1.78 11.65 14.91
C CYS A 136 -0.50 12.50 14.91
N CYS A 137 0.00 12.95 13.75
CA CYS A 137 1.13 13.89 13.66
C CYS A 137 0.84 15.21 14.41
N ILE A 138 -0.37 15.76 14.26
CA ILE A 138 -0.77 17.00 14.95
C ILE A 138 -0.84 16.78 16.47
N ILE A 139 -1.36 15.64 16.93
CA ILE A 139 -1.38 15.29 18.36
C ILE A 139 0.04 15.19 18.90
N LEU A 140 0.96 14.53 18.18
CA LEU A 140 2.36 14.40 18.56
C LEU A 140 3.12 15.74 18.63
N LEU A 141 2.66 16.74 17.85
CA LEU A 141 3.18 18.11 17.86
C LEU A 141 2.65 18.98 19.00
N THR A 142 1.39 18.77 19.40
CA THR A 142 0.66 19.68 20.28
C THR A 142 0.62 19.19 21.73
N VAL A 143 0.68 17.87 21.95
CA VAL A 143 0.49 17.26 23.26
C VAL A 143 1.82 16.72 23.80
N ASN A 144 2.28 17.27 24.92
CA ASN A 144 3.51 16.83 25.60
C ASN A 144 3.26 15.75 26.67
N VAL A 145 2.08 15.12 26.69
CA VAL A 145 1.77 14.03 27.63
C VAL A 145 2.24 12.70 27.04
N PRO A 146 3.23 12.01 27.64
CA PRO A 146 3.84 10.81 27.04
C PRO A 146 2.84 9.69 26.72
N VAL A 147 1.83 9.49 27.59
CA VAL A 147 0.77 8.50 27.40
C VAL A 147 -0.06 8.80 26.14
N VAL A 148 -0.41 10.07 25.92
CA VAL A 148 -1.20 10.48 24.74
C VAL A 148 -0.37 10.32 23.46
N ARG A 149 0.92 10.66 23.50
CA ARG A 149 1.84 10.47 22.38
C ARG A 149 1.97 8.99 22.01
N TYR A 150 2.07 8.11 23.00
CA TYR A 150 2.11 6.67 22.78
C TYR A 150 0.81 6.13 22.16
N LEU A 151 -0.36 6.55 22.67
CA LEU A 151 -1.64 6.17 22.08
C LEU A 151 -1.80 6.69 20.64
N ALA A 152 -1.34 7.92 20.37
CA ALA A 152 -1.34 8.48 19.01
C ALA A 152 -0.45 7.66 18.07
N LEU A 153 0.71 7.21 18.53
CA LEU A 153 1.60 6.33 17.75
C LEU A 153 1.05 4.93 17.54
N LEU A 154 0.32 4.38 18.53
CA LEU A 154 -0.39 3.11 18.38
C LEU A 154 -1.38 3.20 17.21
N VAL A 155 -2.20 4.24 17.19
CA VAL A 155 -3.15 4.50 16.10
C VAL A 155 -2.42 4.71 14.78
N ALA A 156 -1.41 5.59 14.75
CA ALA A 156 -0.65 5.92 13.53
C ALA A 156 0.04 4.69 12.92
N THR A 157 0.59 3.81 13.74
CA THR A 157 1.24 2.58 13.28
C THR A 157 0.21 1.62 12.68
N ALA A 158 -0.95 1.49 13.34
CA ALA A 158 -2.05 0.65 12.88
C ALA A 158 -2.61 1.11 11.53
N THR A 159 -2.84 2.43 11.38
CA THR A 159 -3.33 3.03 10.14
C THR A 159 -2.29 2.95 9.04
N ALA A 160 -1.03 3.26 9.33
CA ALA A 160 0.05 3.21 8.33
C ALA A 160 0.27 1.81 7.74
N GLY A 161 0.22 0.76 8.58
CA GLY A 161 0.29 -0.62 8.11
C GLY A 161 -0.92 -1.04 7.25
N SER A 162 -2.08 -0.45 7.53
CA SER A 162 -3.34 -0.79 6.84
C SER A 162 -3.46 -0.14 5.45
N VAL A 163 -2.94 1.07 5.25
CA VAL A 163 -2.99 1.80 3.95
C VAL A 163 -2.39 0.95 2.82
N TYR A 164 -1.21 0.36 3.07
CA TYR A 164 -0.50 -0.44 2.08
C TYR A 164 -1.34 -1.60 1.56
N ALA A 165 -1.91 -2.37 2.48
CA ALA A 165 -2.65 -3.57 2.12
C ALA A 165 -4.01 -3.27 1.47
N VAL A 166 -4.65 -2.16 1.84
CA VAL A 166 -5.92 -1.73 1.23
C VAL A 166 -5.74 -1.32 -0.23
N LEU A 167 -4.65 -0.62 -0.56
CA LEU A 167 -4.40 -0.14 -1.92
C LEU A 167 -3.67 -1.15 -2.82
N TRP A 168 -2.98 -2.14 -2.24
CA TRP A 168 -2.19 -3.11 -2.98
C TRP A 168 -2.97 -3.81 -4.12
N PRO A 169 -4.20 -4.34 -3.94
CA PRO A 169 -4.93 -4.99 -5.01
C PRO A 169 -5.21 -4.05 -6.20
N ASN A 170 -5.57 -2.79 -5.92
CA ASN A 170 -5.86 -1.79 -6.95
C ASN A 170 -4.61 -1.43 -7.77
N ARG A 171 -3.42 -1.43 -7.13
CA ARG A 171 -2.14 -1.21 -7.83
C ARG A 171 -1.83 -2.35 -8.80
N VAL A 172 -2.04 -3.59 -8.36
CA VAL A 172 -1.82 -4.78 -9.20
C VAL A 172 -2.80 -4.78 -10.37
N GLU A 173 -4.07 -4.46 -10.12
CA GLU A 173 -5.10 -4.37 -11.18
C GLU A 173 -4.83 -3.24 -12.20
N ALA A 174 -4.22 -2.13 -11.77
CA ALA A 174 -3.84 -1.05 -12.66
C ALA A 174 -2.71 -1.43 -13.63
N SER A 175 -1.91 -2.45 -13.30
CA SER A 175 -0.79 -2.89 -14.14
C SER A 175 -1.26 -3.92 -15.16
N ARG A 176 -0.89 -3.77 -16.43
CA ARG A 176 -1.28 -4.68 -17.52
C ARG A 176 -0.07 -5.40 -18.08
N GLY A 177 -0.13 -6.73 -18.18
CA GLY A 177 0.97 -7.54 -18.69
C GLY A 177 1.95 -7.99 -17.60
N THR A 178 2.60 -9.12 -17.85
CA THR A 178 3.45 -9.81 -16.87
C THR A 178 4.70 -9.00 -16.54
N SER A 179 5.40 -8.49 -17.57
CA SER A 179 6.66 -7.77 -17.38
C SER A 179 6.44 -6.40 -16.76
N ALA A 180 5.41 -5.68 -17.21
CA ALA A 180 5.03 -4.39 -16.63
C ALA A 180 4.60 -4.53 -15.17
N THR A 181 3.79 -5.53 -14.81
CA THR A 181 3.36 -5.72 -13.40
C THR A 181 4.54 -6.04 -12.50
N GLY A 182 5.44 -6.94 -12.91
CA GLY A 182 6.65 -7.25 -12.14
C GLY A 182 7.54 -6.03 -11.94
N MET A 183 7.77 -5.26 -13.01
CA MET A 183 8.60 -4.06 -12.95
C MET A 183 7.94 -2.93 -12.14
N ALA A 184 6.62 -2.76 -12.24
CA ALA A 184 5.87 -1.79 -11.46
C ALA A 184 5.98 -2.06 -9.95
N ILE A 185 5.79 -3.32 -9.55
CA ILE A 185 5.93 -3.74 -8.15
C ILE A 185 7.38 -3.55 -7.68
N GLY A 186 8.36 -3.96 -8.48
CA GLY A 186 9.78 -3.84 -8.15
C GLY A 186 10.22 -2.38 -7.96
N ILE A 187 9.89 -1.50 -8.91
CA ILE A 187 10.25 -0.08 -8.85
C ILE A 187 9.52 0.63 -7.71
N THR A 188 8.21 0.43 -7.56
CA THR A 188 7.45 1.08 -6.48
C THR A 188 7.94 0.66 -5.10
N ASN A 189 8.32 -0.61 -4.91
CA ASN A 189 8.92 -1.08 -3.67
C ASN A 189 10.34 -0.50 -3.48
N ALA A 190 11.15 -0.41 -4.54
CA ALA A 190 12.46 0.23 -4.45
C ALA A 190 12.35 1.70 -4.03
N ILE A 191 11.38 2.44 -4.61
CA ILE A 191 11.06 3.82 -4.22
C ILE A 191 10.65 3.89 -2.75
N ALA A 192 9.80 2.98 -2.28
CA ALA A 192 9.41 2.93 -0.87
C ALA A 192 10.62 2.73 0.04
N GLN A 193 11.59 1.88 -0.34
CA GLN A 193 12.79 1.64 0.47
C GLN A 193 13.72 2.85 0.59
N PHE A 194 13.65 3.84 -0.32
CA PHE A 194 14.37 5.11 -0.12
C PHE A 194 13.90 5.86 1.13
N SER A 195 12.69 5.59 1.63
CA SER A 195 12.26 6.15 2.91
C SER A 195 13.12 5.67 4.09
N GLY A 196 13.74 4.50 4.00
CA GLY A 196 14.68 4.03 5.02
C GLY A 196 15.94 4.87 5.11
N ILE A 197 16.31 5.57 4.03
CA ILE A 197 17.44 6.50 4.00
C ILE A 197 16.99 7.88 4.47
N LEU A 198 15.84 8.36 3.98
CA LEU A 198 15.30 9.68 4.33
C LEU A 198 14.74 9.76 5.76
N GLY A 199 14.16 8.68 6.28
CA GLY A 199 13.49 8.64 7.57
C GLY A 199 14.39 9.09 8.72
N PRO A 200 15.57 8.48 8.94
CA PRO A 200 16.51 8.92 9.96
C PRO A 200 17.02 10.35 9.77
N GLN A 201 17.10 10.83 8.52
CA GLN A 201 17.50 12.21 8.22
C GLN A 201 16.39 13.21 8.59
N VAL A 202 15.14 12.87 8.32
CA VAL A 202 13.96 13.68 8.69
C VAL A 202 13.79 13.71 10.21
N PHE A 203 14.06 12.60 10.90
CA PHE A 203 14.01 12.49 12.37
C PHE A 203 15.39 12.62 13.03
N SER A 204 16.28 13.41 12.45
CA SER A 204 17.59 13.69 13.03
C SER A 204 17.49 14.47 14.35
N ASP A 205 18.41 14.21 15.27
CA ASP A 205 18.51 14.87 16.58
C ASP A 205 18.65 16.40 16.49
N ILE A 206 19.10 16.91 15.33
CA ILE A 206 19.17 18.35 15.02
C ILE A 206 17.79 19.03 15.15
N TYR A 207 16.72 18.30 14.87
CA TYR A 207 15.35 18.80 14.95
C TYR A 207 14.69 18.55 16.32
N GLY A 208 15.40 17.90 17.25
CA GLY A 208 14.94 17.68 18.62
C GLY A 208 14.95 18.97 19.47
N PRO A 209 14.27 18.98 20.63
CA PRO A 209 13.44 17.91 21.20
C PRO A 209 11.98 17.93 20.70
N SER A 210 11.51 19.01 20.07
CA SER A 210 10.11 19.12 19.64
C SER A 210 9.82 18.51 18.26
N TYR A 211 10.84 18.20 17.45
CA TYR A 211 10.72 17.60 16.11
C TYR A 211 9.69 18.28 15.20
N LYS A 212 9.47 19.60 15.37
CA LYS A 212 8.41 20.34 14.69
C LYS A 212 8.57 20.30 13.16
N VAL A 213 9.80 20.40 12.70
CA VAL A 213 10.15 20.32 11.27
C VAL A 213 9.84 18.93 10.74
N SER A 214 10.27 17.88 11.45
CA SER A 214 10.06 16.48 11.06
C SER A 214 8.57 16.16 10.89
N PHE A 215 7.73 16.50 11.89
CA PHE A 215 6.30 16.25 11.80
C PHE A 215 5.61 17.14 10.75
N SER A 216 6.07 18.37 10.53
CA SER A 216 5.54 19.23 9.45
C SER A 216 5.82 18.63 8.07
N VAL A 217 7.02 18.08 7.87
CA VAL A 217 7.38 17.32 6.65
C VAL A 217 6.50 16.09 6.51
N CYS A 218 6.27 15.31 7.58
CA CYS A 218 5.35 14.17 7.56
C CYS A 218 3.94 14.58 7.16
N VAL A 219 3.39 15.66 7.73
CA VAL A 219 2.05 16.16 7.37
C VAL A 219 1.98 16.55 5.89
N GLY A 220 3.00 17.26 5.38
CA GLY A 220 3.06 17.64 3.96
C GLY A 220 3.11 16.41 3.03
N LEU A 221 3.90 15.40 3.40
CA LEU A 221 4.00 14.16 2.64
C LEU A 221 2.71 13.35 2.69
N LEU A 222 2.07 13.22 3.86
CA LEU A 222 0.79 12.54 4.01
C LEU A 222 -0.33 13.25 3.23
N ALA A 223 -0.34 14.59 3.19
CA ALA A 223 -1.24 15.35 2.34
C ALA A 223 -0.98 15.06 0.85
N GLY A 224 0.29 15.00 0.44
CA GLY A 224 0.70 14.56 -0.90
C GLY A 224 0.26 13.13 -1.24
N ALA A 225 0.30 12.22 -0.25
CA ALA A 225 -0.22 10.86 -0.40
C ALA A 225 -1.74 10.88 -0.65
N ILE A 226 -2.51 11.64 0.13
CA ILE A 226 -3.97 11.77 -0.07
C ILE A 226 -4.29 12.29 -1.47
N LEU A 227 -3.59 13.35 -1.92
CA LEU A 227 -3.77 13.90 -3.27
C LEU A 227 -3.43 12.87 -4.35
N SER A 228 -2.36 12.10 -4.15
CA SER A 228 -1.95 11.05 -5.08
C SER A 228 -2.95 9.89 -5.11
N ILE A 229 -3.50 9.48 -3.97
CA ILE A 229 -4.56 8.47 -3.87
C ILE A 229 -5.82 8.95 -4.60
N ALA A 230 -6.20 10.21 -4.42
CA ALA A 230 -7.33 10.81 -5.13
C ALA A 230 -7.10 10.84 -6.65
N ALA A 231 -5.89 11.20 -7.09
CA ALA A 231 -5.52 11.16 -8.50
C ALA A 231 -5.58 9.74 -9.07
N SER A 232 -5.03 8.74 -8.38
CA SER A 232 -5.13 7.33 -8.77
C SER A 232 -6.59 6.89 -8.86
N ALA A 233 -7.43 7.24 -7.89
CA ALA A 233 -8.85 6.91 -7.89
C ALA A 233 -9.57 7.48 -9.13
N VAL A 234 -9.31 8.75 -9.47
CA VAL A 234 -9.89 9.40 -10.66
C VAL A 234 -9.40 8.74 -11.94
N LEU A 235 -8.10 8.45 -12.05
CA LEU A 235 -7.53 7.79 -13.23
C LEU A 235 -8.11 6.39 -13.43
N LEU A 236 -8.18 5.57 -12.37
CA LEU A 236 -8.80 4.24 -12.45
C LEU A 236 -10.29 4.31 -12.80
N HIS A 237 -11.03 5.27 -12.22
CA HIS A 237 -12.43 5.47 -12.58
C HIS A 237 -12.61 5.83 -14.06
N ARG A 238 -11.72 6.64 -14.65
CA ARG A 238 -11.73 6.96 -16.09
C ARG A 238 -11.38 5.75 -16.94
N LEU A 239 -10.31 5.02 -16.59
CA LEU A 239 -9.87 3.83 -17.30
C LEU A 239 -10.94 2.72 -17.32
N TRP A 240 -11.65 2.51 -16.20
CA TRP A 240 -12.75 1.55 -16.14
C TRP A 240 -14.04 2.06 -16.79
N GLY A 241 -14.27 3.36 -16.80
CA GLY A 241 -15.34 4.00 -17.57
C GLY A 241 -15.19 3.77 -19.07
N ASP A 242 -13.99 4.01 -19.60
CA ASP A 242 -13.66 3.85 -21.03
C ASP A 242 -13.56 2.36 -21.44
N GLY A 243 -13.16 1.48 -20.52
CA GLY A 243 -13.13 0.03 -20.76
C GLY A 243 -14.52 -0.58 -20.99
N ARG A 244 -15.54 -0.07 -20.28
CA ARG A 244 -16.94 -0.50 -20.42
C ARG A 244 -17.60 0.00 -21.72
N THR A 245 -17.23 1.18 -22.20
CA THR A 245 -17.74 1.70 -23.49
C THR A 245 -17.07 0.99 -24.67
N SER A 246 -15.78 0.65 -24.57
CA SER A 246 -15.06 -0.10 -25.60
C SER A 246 -15.55 -1.55 -25.78
N THR A 247 -15.93 -2.23 -24.68
CA THR A 247 -16.55 -3.58 -24.76
C THR A 247 -17.95 -3.54 -25.35
N SER A 248 -18.74 -2.49 -25.07
CA SER A 248 -20.05 -2.30 -25.71
C SER A 248 -19.93 -2.01 -27.22
N SER A 249 -18.87 -1.34 -27.66
CA SER A 249 -18.65 -1.07 -29.08
C SER A 249 -18.13 -2.29 -29.84
N LYS A 250 -17.33 -3.18 -29.23
CA LYS A 250 -16.84 -4.40 -29.90
C LYS A 250 -17.88 -5.51 -29.97
N GLY A 251 -18.76 -5.63 -28.97
CA GLY A 251 -19.86 -6.60 -28.98
C GLY A 251 -20.87 -6.37 -30.11
N VAL A 252 -21.04 -5.13 -30.58
CA VAL A 252 -21.97 -4.80 -31.68
C VAL A 252 -21.38 -5.05 -33.07
N ILE A 253 -20.05 -5.11 -33.20
CA ILE A 253 -19.39 -5.27 -34.52
C ILE A 253 -19.16 -6.76 -34.84
N ASP A 254 -19.03 -7.62 -33.82
CA ASP A 254 -18.88 -9.07 -33.99
C ASP A 254 -20.22 -9.82 -34.13
N GLU A 255 -21.37 -9.15 -33.96
CA GLU A 255 -22.71 -9.73 -34.19
C GLU A 255 -23.25 -9.50 -35.62
N VAL A 256 -22.46 -8.87 -36.50
CA VAL A 256 -22.84 -8.52 -37.90
C VAL A 256 -21.93 -9.18 -38.95
N LYS A 257 -21.26 -10.29 -38.62
CA LYS A 257 -20.59 -11.16 -39.60
C LYS A 257 -20.86 -12.62 -39.32
#